data_AF-A0A938BN94-F1
#
_entry.id   AF-A0A938BN94-F1
#
_cell.length_a   1.000
_cell.length_b   1.000
_cell.length_c   1.000
_cell.angle_alpha   90.00
_cell.angle_beta   90.00
_cell.angle_gamma   90.00
#
_symmetry.space_group_name_H-M   'P 1'
#
loop_
_entity.id
_entity.type
_entity.pdbx_description
1 polymer ?
#
loop_
_entity_poly.entity_id
_entity_poly.type
_entity_poly.pdbx_seq_one_letter_code
_entity_poly.pdbx_strand_id
1 'polypeptide(L)'
;MLTPEPGRRGHLILIGGAEAKEIDSPILASVVDLAGGRNARLVVVPTASLNAEAKWQTYSRLFRLLGAAEVSYLPIDTREEANDPEHAKL
;
A
#
# COMPACT_ATOMS: atom_id res chain seq x y z
N MET A 1 11.69 -26.17 -16.06
CA MET A 1 11.45 -25.30 -14.89
C MET A 1 12.21 -24.02 -15.14
N LEU A 2 11.55 -22.89 -15.41
CA LEU A 2 12.21 -21.61 -15.62
C LEU A 2 12.41 -20.96 -14.25
N THR A 3 13.66 -20.77 -13.83
CA THR A 3 13.98 -19.88 -12.70
C THR A 3 13.78 -18.44 -13.17
N PRO A 4 12.94 -17.62 -12.50
CA PRO A 4 12.83 -16.22 -12.87
C PRO A 4 14.19 -15.54 -12.73
N GLU A 5 14.54 -14.71 -13.72
CA GLU A 5 15.70 -13.82 -13.66
C GLU A 5 15.66 -13.05 -12.32
N PRO A 6 16.80 -12.87 -11.63
CA PRO A 6 16.83 -12.12 -10.38
C PRO A 6 16.57 -10.63 -10.65
N GLY A 7 15.30 -10.28 -10.83
CA GLY A 7 14.82 -8.91 -10.87
C GLY A 7 15.03 -8.24 -9.51
N ARG A 8 14.98 -6.90 -9.50
CA ARG A 8 15.03 -6.09 -8.28
C ARG A 8 14.01 -6.63 -7.27
N ARG A 9 14.51 -7.21 -6.16
CA ARG A 9 13.65 -7.66 -5.06
C ARG A 9 13.18 -6.44 -4.27
N GLY A 10 11.88 -6.36 -4.02
CA GLY A 10 11.31 -5.38 -3.09
C GLY A 10 11.48 -5.80 -1.63
N HIS A 11 11.12 -4.89 -0.72
CA HIS A 11 11.05 -5.19 0.71
C HIS A 11 9.70 -5.83 1.06
N LEU A 12 9.72 -6.79 1.99
CA LEU A 12 8.51 -7.33 2.62
C LEU A 12 8.49 -6.89 4.08
N ILE A 13 7.41 -6.22 4.49
CA ILE A 13 7.20 -5.76 5.86
C ILE A 13 5.95 -6.45 6.40
N LEU A 14 6.09 -7.21 7.48
CA LEU A 14 4.98 -7.89 8.13
C LEU A 14 4.56 -7.10 9.37
N ILE A 15 3.31 -6.62 9.38
CA ILE A 15 2.73 -5.84 10.48
C ILE A 15 1.65 -6.72 11.12
N GLY A 16 1.84 -7.10 12.38
CA GLY A 16 0.94 -8.00 13.12
C GLY A 16 -0.44 -7.42 13.45
N GLY A 17 -0.75 -6.20 12.99
CA GLY A 17 -1.95 -5.44 13.33
C GLY A 17 -1.78 -4.56 14.57
N ALA A 18 -2.82 -3.75 14.83
CA ALA A 18 -2.85 -2.74 15.90
C ALA A 18 -1.70 -1.71 15.84
N GLU A 19 -1.12 -1.52 14.66
CA GLU A 19 -0.13 -0.47 14.43
C GLU A 19 -0.73 0.91 14.72
N ALA A 20 0.11 1.79 15.28
CA ALA A 20 -0.24 3.17 15.52
C ALA A 20 -0.60 3.84 14.19
N LYS A 21 -1.80 4.43 14.14
CA LYS A 21 -2.36 5.12 12.97
C LYS A 21 -2.20 6.62 13.14
N GLU A 22 -0.97 7.02 13.41
CA GLU A 22 -0.56 8.37 13.78
C GLU A 22 0.66 8.78 12.96
N ILE A 23 0.95 10.08 12.90
CA ILE A 23 2.03 10.64 12.07
C ILE A 23 3.43 10.25 12.57
N ASP A 24 3.55 9.87 13.84
CA ASP A 24 4.78 9.43 14.48
C ASP A 24 4.97 7.90 14.43
N SER A 25 4.09 7.18 13.72
CA SER A 25 4.15 5.73 13.58
C SER A 25 5.44 5.29 12.89
N PRO A 26 6.41 4.69 13.60
CA PRO A 26 7.73 4.39 13.04
C PRO A 26 7.66 3.33 11.94
N ILE A 27 6.67 2.43 12.02
CA ILE A 27 6.47 1.38 11.02
C ILE A 27 5.88 1.93 9.73
N LEU A 28 4.92 2.86 9.80
CA LEU A 28 4.35 3.49 8.60
C LEU A 28 5.35 4.45 7.94
N ALA A 29 6.17 5.15 8.74
CA ALA A 29 7.28 5.94 8.22
C ALA A 29 8.28 5.05 7.45
N SER A 30 8.65 3.91 8.02
CA SER A 30 9.54 2.94 7.36
C SER A 30 8.97 2.42 6.03
N VAL A 31 7.65 2.22 5.92
CA VAL A 31 6.99 1.85 4.65
C VAL A 31 7.22 2.94 3.59
N VAL A 32 7.02 4.22 3.94
CA VAL A 32 7.22 5.34 3.02
C VAL A 32 8.69 5.44 2.60
N ASP A 33 9.62 5.35 3.55
CA ASP A 33 11.06 5.42 3.26
C ASP A 33 11.51 4.32 2.30
N LEU A 34 11.10 3.07 2.56
CA LEU A 34 11.43 1.92 1.70
C LEU A 34 10.75 1.98 0.33
N ALA A 35 9.62 2.69 0.22
CA ALA A 35 8.92 2.94 -1.04
C ALA A 35 9.51 4.12 -1.85
N GLY A 36 10.53 4.82 -1.33
CA GLY A 36 11.20 5.94 -2.03
C GLY A 36 11.08 7.29 -1.33
N GLY A 37 10.64 7.31 -0.06
CA GLY A 37 10.54 8.52 0.75
C GLY A 37 9.63 9.56 0.10
N ARG A 38 10.18 10.76 -0.16
CA ARG A 38 9.44 11.86 -0.82
C ARG A 38 9.01 11.59 -2.26
N ASN A 39 9.54 10.53 -2.89
CA ASN A 39 9.12 10.09 -4.22
C ASN A 39 8.26 8.81 -4.15
N ALA A 40 7.85 8.38 -2.96
CA ALA A 40 7.07 7.16 -2.78
C ALA A 40 5.72 7.29 -3.50
N ARG A 41 5.42 6.27 -4.31
CA ARG A 41 4.13 6.04 -4.94
C ARG A 41 3.53 4.79 -4.33
N LEU A 42 2.45 4.94 -3.59
CA LEU A 42 1.84 3.88 -2.80
C LEU A 42 0.45 3.54 -3.32
N VAL A 43 0.10 2.27 -3.31
CA VAL A 43 -1.26 1.78 -3.57
C VAL A 43 -1.79 1.12 -2.30
N VAL A 44 -2.98 1.52 -1.88
CA VAL A 44 -3.66 0.90 -0.74
C VAL A 44 -4.74 -0.05 -1.27
N VAL A 45 -4.66 -1.32 -0.85
CA VAL A 45 -5.58 -2.41 -1.24
C VAL A 45 -6.35 -2.88 0.01
N PRO A 46 -7.49 -2.26 0.36
CA PRO A 46 -8.17 -2.51 1.63
C PRO A 46 -9.21 -3.65 1.57
N THR A 47 -9.12 -4.57 0.59
CA THR A 47 -10.03 -5.70 0.36
C THR A 47 -10.35 -6.55 1.58
N ALA A 48 -9.42 -6.66 2.55
CA ALA A 48 -9.64 -7.43 3.77
C ALA A 48 -10.60 -6.75 4.78
N SER A 49 -11.03 -5.51 4.53
CA SER A 49 -11.86 -4.74 5.45
C SER A 49 -13.31 -4.66 5.00
N LEU A 50 -14.24 -4.82 5.95
CA LEU A 50 -15.67 -4.53 5.74
C LEU A 50 -15.96 -3.02 5.52
N ASN A 51 -15.00 -2.14 5.79
CA ASN A 51 -15.12 -0.71 5.55
C ASN A 51 -13.87 -0.21 4.80
N ALA A 52 -13.77 -0.63 3.55
CA ALA A 52 -12.66 -0.32 2.65
C ALA A 52 -12.39 1.18 2.55
N GLU A 53 -13.45 1.98 2.40
CA GLU A 53 -13.36 3.44 2.28
C GLU A 53 -12.76 4.10 3.53
N ALA A 54 -13.19 3.70 4.74
CA ALA A 54 -12.61 4.25 5.96
C ALA A 54 -11.12 3.89 6.12
N LYS A 55 -10.72 2.67 5.72
CA LYS A 55 -9.31 2.26 5.71
C LYS A 55 -8.51 3.07 4.70
N TRP A 56 -9.03 3.24 3.49
CA TRP A 56 -8.45 4.08 2.47
C TRP A 56 -8.22 5.51 2.96
N GLN A 57 -9.23 6.16 3.53
CA GLN A 57 -9.12 7.53 4.04
C GLN A 57 -8.04 7.65 5.14
N THR A 58 -7.99 6.67 6.05
CA THR A 58 -7.00 6.65 7.14
C THR A 58 -5.59 6.54 6.59
N TYR A 59 -5.29 5.53 5.77
CA TYR A 59 -3.94 5.30 5.25
C TYR A 59 -3.50 6.34 4.24
N SER A 60 -4.39 6.79 3.36
CA SER A 60 -4.06 7.82 2.37
C SER A 60 -3.71 9.15 3.03
N ARG A 61 -4.41 9.52 4.11
CA ARG A 61 -4.04 10.69 4.92
C ARG A 61 -2.68 10.50 5.60
N LEU A 62 -2.47 9.38 6.28
CA LEU A 62 -1.23 9.13 7.03
C LEU A 62 -0.01 9.07 6.11
N PHE A 63 -0.07 8.34 5.01
CA PHE A 63 1.07 8.22 4.09
C PHE A 63 1.42 9.55 3.41
N ARG A 64 0.43 10.38 3.08
CA ARG A 64 0.69 11.75 2.58
C ARG A 64 1.33 12.64 3.65
N LEU A 65 0.86 12.56 4.90
CA LEU A 65 1.46 13.29 6.02
C LEU A 65 2.91 12.84 6.31
N LEU A 66 3.20 11.55 6.10
CA LEU A 66 4.54 10.97 6.19
C LEU A 66 5.43 11.28 4.97
N GLY A 67 4.89 11.96 3.94
CA GLY A 67 5.68 12.50 2.83
C GLY A 67 5.63 11.70 1.53
N ALA A 68 4.75 10.71 1.38
CA ALA A 68 4.57 10.03 0.10
C ALA A 68 4.07 11.01 -0.98
N ALA A 69 4.67 10.95 -2.18
CA ALA A 69 4.30 11.81 -3.31
C ALA A 69 2.91 11.48 -3.85
N GLU A 70 2.61 10.19 -3.95
CA GLU A 70 1.36 9.69 -4.48
C GLU A 70 0.85 8.56 -3.60
N VAL A 71 -0.44 8.60 -3.29
CA VAL A 71 -1.14 7.49 -2.65
C VAL A 71 -2.44 7.30 -3.40
N SER A 72 -2.63 6.10 -3.93
CA SER A 72 -3.73 5.73 -4.83
C SER A 72 -4.57 4.59 -4.24
N TYR A 73 -5.85 4.60 -4.54
CA TYR A 73 -6.83 3.64 -4.02
C TYR A 73 -7.04 2.53 -5.03
N LEU A 74 -6.95 1.28 -4.58
CA LEU A 74 -7.36 0.12 -5.35
C LEU A 74 -8.51 -0.62 -4.61
N PRO A 75 -9.78 -0.24 -4.86
CA PRO A 75 -10.94 -0.98 -4.37
C PRO A 75 -11.08 -2.30 -5.14
N ILE A 76 -10.87 -3.41 -4.46
CA ILE A 76 -11.20 -4.74 -4.98
C ILE A 76 -12.10 -5.39 -3.93
N ASP A 77 -13.38 -5.49 -4.24
CA ASP A 77 -14.40 -6.09 -3.38
C ASP A 77 -14.81 -7.49 -3.88
N THR A 78 -14.66 -7.74 -5.18
CA THR A 78 -14.99 -9.01 -5.83
C THR A 78 -13.78 -9.68 -6.48
N ARG A 79 -13.93 -10.98 -6.77
CA ARG A 79 -12.88 -11.73 -7.49
C ARG A 79 -12.79 -11.29 -8.95
N GLU A 80 -13.91 -10.90 -9.54
CA GLU A 80 -14.02 -10.40 -10.90
C GLU A 80 -13.26 -9.09 -11.05
N GLU A 81 -13.42 -8.15 -10.11
CA GLU A 81 -12.64 -6.89 -10.06
C GLU A 81 -11.13 -7.13 -9.94
N ALA A 82 -10.71 -8.18 -9.22
CA ALA A 82 -9.29 -8.53 -9.12
C ALA A 82 -8.68 -8.98 -10.46
N ASN A 83 -9.52 -9.36 -11.43
CA ASN A 83 -9.10 -9.76 -12.78
C ASN A 83 -9.31 -8.66 -13.82
N ASP A 84 -9.77 -7.46 -13.41
CA ASP A 84 -9.91 -6.32 -14.32
C ASP A 84 -8.52 -5.80 -14.77
N PRO A 85 -8.22 -5.79 -16.08
CA PRO A 85 -6.95 -5.28 -16.58
C PRO A 85 -6.67 -3.81 -16.25
N GLU A 86 -7.70 -2.99 -16.02
CA GLU A 86 -7.51 -1.58 -15.66
C GLU A 86 -6.91 -1.45 -14.25
N HIS A 87 -7.28 -2.33 -13.32
CA HIS A 87 -6.70 -2.38 -11.98
C HIS A 87 -5.21 -2.76 -11.96
N ALA A 88 -4.75 -3.50 -12.96
CA ALA A 88 -3.34 -3.90 -13.09
C ALA A 88 -2.41 -2.79 -13.62
N LYS A 89 -2.95 -1.64 -14.03
CA LYS A 89 -2.18 -0.52 -14.62
C LYS A 89 -1.84 0.59 -13.63
N LEU A 90 -2.34 0.49 -12.40
CA LEU A 90 -2.15 1.49 -11.35
C LEU A 90 -0.69 1.61 -10.90
#